data_AF-A0A1I2JDL8-F1
#
_entry.id   AF-A0A1I2JDL8-F1
#
_cell.length_a   1.000
_cell.length_b   1.000
_cell.length_c   1.000
_cell.angle_alpha   90.00
_cell.angle_beta   90.00
_cell.angle_gamma   90.00
#
_symmetry.space_group_name_H-M   'P 1'
#
loop_
_entity.id
_entity.type
_entity.pdbx_description
1 polymer ?
#
loop_
_entity_poly.entity_id
_entity_poly.type
_entity_poly.pdbx_seq_one_letter_code
_entity_poly.pdbx_strand_id
1 'polypeptide(L)'
;LGHSQGTHMTTRLIQEVVEPDPALRERLLAAFLLGGSFSVPFGEQVGGTLATIPLCESAEQLGCVVAYRTYAAGLPPEGTSNAPDIPGNDVACTNPAAPGGGSARARGAFFPNFTHQEAVFPKIDFGAAIDTPFVVMRDFYGLSCQTDGDGEHFLAVAPEPDADDVRTDPIDVMAPLFNPGFLGLHVLDYNFALQDLLDAAAAKATAAGL
;
A
#
# COMPACT_ATOMS: atom_id res chain seq x y z
N LEU A 1 -7.54 4.74 8.79
CA LEU A 1 -6.54 5.06 7.75
C LEU A 1 -5.25 5.42 8.45
N GLY A 2 -4.15 4.75 8.12
CA GLY A 2 -2.82 5.04 8.62
C GLY A 2 -1.81 5.01 7.48
N HIS A 3 -0.77 5.83 7.59
CA HIS A 3 0.44 5.78 6.78
C HIS A 3 1.66 5.90 7.69
N SER A 4 2.71 5.12 7.47
CA SER A 4 3.95 5.24 8.24
C SER A 4 3.69 5.19 9.76
N GLN A 5 4.10 6.20 10.53
CA GLN A 5 3.78 6.32 11.95
C GLN A 5 2.27 6.25 12.25
N GLY A 6 1.44 6.81 11.37
CA GLY A 6 -0.02 6.74 11.48
C GLY A 6 -0.56 5.31 11.39
N THR A 7 0.14 4.39 10.70
CA THR A 7 -0.19 2.96 10.71
C THR A 7 -0.03 2.39 12.11
N HIS A 8 1.10 2.61 12.78
CA HIS A 8 1.30 2.14 14.16
C HIS A 8 0.28 2.71 15.14
N MET A 9 -0.04 4.01 15.03
CA MET A 9 -1.06 4.65 15.87
C MET A 9 -2.46 4.05 15.64
N THR A 10 -2.82 3.82 14.38
CA THR A 10 -4.13 3.24 14.04
C THR A 10 -4.21 1.77 14.42
N THR A 11 -3.14 1.00 14.21
CA THR A 11 -3.02 -0.39 14.68
C THR A 11 -3.26 -0.47 16.18
N ARG A 12 -2.58 0.37 16.98
CA ARG A 12 -2.77 0.41 18.42
C ARG A 12 -4.21 0.74 18.81
N LEU A 13 -4.83 1.73 18.15
CA LEU A 13 -6.24 2.04 18.36
C LEU A 13 -7.14 0.82 18.09
N ILE A 14 -6.88 0.08 17.01
CA ILE A 14 -7.66 -1.11 16.67
C ILE A 14 -7.47 -2.19 17.74
N GLN A 15 -6.23 -2.48 18.14
CA GLN A 15 -5.91 -3.49 19.17
C GLN A 15 -6.52 -3.17 20.53
N GLU A 16 -6.47 -1.90 20.96
CA GLU A 16 -6.89 -1.50 22.31
C GLU A 16 -8.40 -1.22 22.41
N VAL A 17 -9.04 -0.80 21.32
CA VAL A 17 -10.43 -0.30 21.36
C VAL A 17 -11.37 -1.11 20.47
N VAL A 18 -11.00 -1.41 19.23
CA VAL A 18 -11.92 -2.04 18.27
C VAL A 18 -11.96 -3.56 18.45
N GLU A 19 -10.80 -4.22 18.42
CA GLU A 19 -10.69 -5.68 18.45
C GLU A 19 -11.32 -6.33 19.70
N PRO A 20 -11.18 -5.76 20.92
CA PRO A 20 -11.78 -6.33 22.12
C PRO A 20 -13.31 -6.17 22.20
N ASP A 21 -13.91 -5.25 21.42
CA ASP A 21 -15.34 -4.95 21.45
C ASP A 21 -16.05 -5.55 20.21
N PRO A 22 -16.86 -6.62 20.38
CA PRO A 22 -17.61 -7.21 19.27
C PRO A 22 -18.48 -6.21 18.51
N ALA A 23 -19.11 -5.26 19.20
CA ALA A 23 -20.00 -4.28 18.57
C ALA A 23 -19.22 -3.26 17.72
N LEU A 24 -17.96 -2.97 18.07
CA LEU A 24 -17.10 -2.13 17.24
C LEU A 24 -16.50 -2.91 16.07
N ARG A 25 -16.13 -4.19 16.27
CA ARG A 25 -15.69 -5.06 15.16
C ARG A 25 -16.77 -5.19 14.09
N GLU A 26 -18.03 -5.38 14.48
CA GLU A 26 -19.17 -5.43 13.55
C GLU A 26 -19.37 -4.13 12.74
N ARG A 27 -18.85 -3.00 13.23
CA ARG A 27 -18.94 -1.69 12.55
C ARG A 27 -17.71 -1.36 11.71
N LEU A 28 -16.66 -2.17 11.77
CA LEU A 28 -15.44 -1.93 11.01
C LEU A 28 -15.69 -2.27 9.53
N LEU A 29 -15.65 -1.27 8.64
CA LEU A 29 -15.68 -1.52 7.20
C LEU A 29 -14.35 -2.07 6.71
N ALA A 30 -13.27 -1.31 6.92
CA ALA A 30 -11.90 -1.75 6.74
C ALA A 30 -10.93 -0.80 7.42
N ALA A 31 -9.71 -1.27 7.65
CA ALA A 31 -8.56 -0.44 7.98
C ALA A 31 -7.55 -0.46 6.84
N PHE A 32 -7.13 0.71 6.37
CA PHE A 32 -6.02 0.84 5.42
C PHE A 32 -4.80 1.30 6.21
N LEU A 33 -3.82 0.41 6.34
CA LEU A 33 -2.67 0.50 7.23
C LEU A 33 -1.39 0.36 6.40
N LEU A 34 -0.99 1.44 5.73
CA LEU A 34 0.00 1.39 4.65
C LEU A 34 1.37 1.90 5.12
N GLY A 35 2.45 1.37 4.57
CA GLY A 35 3.82 1.86 4.84
C GLY A 35 4.32 1.69 6.28
N GLY A 36 3.55 1.03 7.14
CA GLY A 36 3.99 0.65 8.48
C GLY A 36 4.16 -0.86 8.56
N SER A 37 4.92 -1.32 9.55
CA SER A 37 4.96 -2.74 9.86
C SER A 37 3.59 -3.22 10.31
N PHE A 38 3.12 -4.28 9.68
CA PHE A 38 1.92 -5.03 10.04
C PHE A 38 2.22 -6.49 9.67
N SER A 39 2.25 -7.37 10.66
CA SER A 39 2.63 -8.76 10.48
C SER A 39 1.46 -9.72 10.56
N VAL A 40 1.60 -10.80 9.81
CA VAL A 40 0.78 -12.02 9.89
C VAL A 40 1.73 -13.21 9.94
N PRO A 41 1.34 -14.36 10.52
CA PRO A 41 2.15 -15.57 10.38
C PRO A 41 2.33 -15.94 8.90
N PHE A 42 3.45 -16.56 8.55
CA PHE A 42 3.72 -16.98 7.17
C PHE A 42 2.58 -17.85 6.61
N GLY A 43 2.06 -17.45 5.45
CA GLY A 43 0.97 -18.16 4.76
C GLY A 43 -0.42 -17.98 5.39
N GLU A 44 -0.56 -17.13 6.41
CA GLU A 44 -1.82 -16.84 7.09
C GLU A 44 -2.28 -15.41 6.79
N GLN A 45 -3.58 -15.16 6.98
CA GLN A 45 -4.21 -13.85 6.76
C GLN A 45 -4.57 -13.12 8.07
N VAL A 46 -4.32 -13.73 9.22
CA VAL A 46 -4.73 -13.23 10.55
C VAL A 46 -3.86 -13.84 11.66
N GLY A 47 -3.82 -13.22 12.84
CA GLY A 47 -3.19 -13.79 14.04
C GLY A 47 -1.81 -13.23 14.39
N GLY A 48 -1.35 -12.21 13.66
CA GLY A 48 -0.11 -11.48 13.98
C GLY A 48 -0.41 -10.18 14.72
N THR A 49 -0.17 -9.04 14.05
CA THR A 49 -0.41 -7.72 14.62
C THR A 49 -1.84 -7.55 15.11
N LEU A 50 -2.83 -8.08 14.40
CA LEU A 50 -4.21 -8.21 14.90
C LEU A 50 -4.54 -9.69 15.10
N ALA A 51 -5.18 -9.99 16.23
CA ALA A 51 -5.46 -11.37 16.61
C ALA A 51 -6.62 -12.00 15.82
N THR A 52 -7.60 -11.19 15.41
CA THR A 52 -8.89 -11.66 14.87
C THR A 52 -9.35 -10.97 13.59
N ILE A 53 -8.82 -9.78 13.29
CA ILE A 53 -9.19 -9.02 12.09
C ILE A 53 -8.24 -9.43 10.95
N PRO A 54 -8.73 -10.06 9.87
CA PRO A 54 -7.90 -10.58 8.79
C PRO A 54 -7.49 -9.51 7.78
N LEU A 55 -6.52 -9.84 6.93
CA LEU A 55 -6.28 -9.10 5.69
C LEU A 55 -7.49 -9.20 4.73
N CYS A 56 -7.65 -8.19 3.89
CA CYS A 56 -8.71 -8.18 2.88
C CYS A 56 -8.36 -9.08 1.70
N GLU A 57 -9.30 -9.93 1.31
CA GLU A 57 -9.22 -10.87 0.17
C GLU A 57 -10.17 -10.46 -0.96
N SER A 58 -11.06 -9.49 -0.73
CA SER A 58 -11.89 -8.89 -1.78
C SER A 58 -12.14 -7.39 -1.55
N ALA A 59 -12.59 -6.72 -2.60
CA ALA A 59 -12.94 -5.30 -2.53
C ALA A 59 -14.13 -5.07 -1.57
N GLU A 60 -15.12 -5.96 -1.53
CA GLU A 60 -16.36 -5.82 -0.76
C GLU A 60 -16.25 -6.35 0.68
N GLN A 61 -15.21 -7.13 1.00
CA GLN A 61 -15.06 -7.74 2.33
C GLN A 61 -15.06 -6.66 3.42
N LEU A 62 -15.90 -6.82 4.44
CA LEU A 62 -15.93 -5.93 5.59
C LEU A 62 -15.06 -6.48 6.73
N GLY A 63 -14.70 -5.63 7.69
CA GLY A 63 -13.98 -6.04 8.89
C GLY A 63 -12.57 -6.55 8.60
N CYS A 64 -11.89 -6.03 7.59
CA CYS A 64 -10.57 -6.49 7.15
C CYS A 64 -9.54 -5.35 7.06
N VAL A 65 -8.27 -5.72 6.91
CA VAL A 65 -7.15 -4.79 6.77
C VAL A 65 -6.55 -4.85 5.36
N VAL A 66 -6.32 -3.70 4.74
CA VAL A 66 -5.39 -3.56 3.61
C VAL A 66 -4.09 -3.04 4.18
N ALA A 67 -3.04 -3.85 4.12
CA ALA A 67 -1.69 -3.49 4.57
C ALA A 67 -0.68 -3.90 3.52
N TYR A 68 0.29 -3.02 3.27
CA TYR A 68 1.41 -3.29 2.39
C TYR A 68 2.48 -2.20 2.55
N ARG A 69 3.67 -2.48 2.02
CA ARG A 69 4.78 -1.55 1.89
C ARG A 69 5.30 -1.62 0.48
N THR A 70 5.48 -0.47 -0.17
CA THR A 70 5.83 -0.42 -1.59
C THR A 70 7.32 -0.40 -1.82
N TYR A 71 7.77 -1.21 -2.79
CA TYR A 71 9.14 -1.21 -3.31
C TYR A 71 9.09 -1.34 -4.82
N ALA A 72 10.09 -0.78 -5.52
CA ALA A 72 10.18 -0.91 -6.96
C ALA A 72 10.51 -2.37 -7.33
N ALA A 73 9.85 -2.91 -8.34
CA ALA A 73 10.17 -4.25 -8.84
C ALA A 73 11.64 -4.31 -9.29
N GLY A 74 12.35 -5.37 -8.91
CA GLY A 74 13.80 -5.50 -9.15
C GLY A 74 14.69 -4.75 -8.16
N LEU A 75 14.11 -3.96 -7.25
CA LEU A 75 14.77 -3.34 -6.09
C LEU A 75 14.01 -3.77 -4.81
N PRO A 76 14.02 -5.08 -4.48
CA PRO A 76 13.34 -5.56 -3.27
C PRO A 76 13.96 -4.91 -2.03
N PRO A 77 13.24 -4.90 -0.90
CA PRO A 77 13.77 -4.41 0.36
C PRO A 77 15.14 -4.99 0.71
N GLU A 78 16.01 -4.15 1.27
CA GLU A 78 17.33 -4.56 1.74
C GLU A 78 17.49 -4.34 3.24
N GLY A 79 18.35 -5.13 3.87
CA GLY A 79 18.63 -5.04 5.30
C GLY A 79 17.36 -5.22 6.15
N THR A 80 17.19 -4.37 7.17
CA THR A 80 15.99 -4.41 8.01
C THR A 80 14.90 -3.45 7.53
N SER A 81 14.98 -2.97 6.29
CA SER A 81 14.01 -2.01 5.79
C SER A 81 12.61 -2.61 5.80
N ASN A 82 12.41 -3.89 5.44
CA ASN A 82 11.08 -4.52 5.43
C ASN A 82 10.65 -5.10 6.79
N ALA A 83 11.53 -5.18 7.77
CA ALA A 83 11.37 -6.09 8.91
C ALA A 83 9.97 -6.10 9.58
N PRO A 84 9.44 -7.29 9.92
CA PRO A 84 8.16 -7.46 10.60
C PRO A 84 8.20 -6.86 12.01
N ASP A 85 7.05 -6.41 12.51
CA ASP A 85 6.93 -5.97 13.91
C ASP A 85 6.92 -7.15 14.89
N ILE A 86 6.68 -8.36 14.41
CA ILE A 86 6.73 -9.61 15.17
C ILE A 86 7.83 -10.51 14.57
N PRO A 87 8.95 -10.75 15.27
CA PRO A 87 10.02 -11.61 14.76
C PRO A 87 9.51 -13.02 14.43
N GLY A 88 9.89 -13.52 13.24
CA GLY A 88 9.47 -14.83 12.75
C GLY A 88 8.10 -14.86 12.06
N ASN A 89 7.42 -13.71 11.97
CA ASN A 89 6.25 -13.53 11.13
C ASN A 89 6.64 -12.93 9.77
N ASP A 90 5.66 -12.94 8.88
CA ASP A 90 5.69 -12.27 7.59
C ASP A 90 5.31 -10.78 7.74
N VAL A 91 5.53 -10.02 6.69
CA VAL A 91 5.02 -8.66 6.50
C VAL A 91 3.75 -8.76 5.65
N ALA A 92 2.63 -8.24 6.14
CA ALA A 92 1.39 -8.30 5.40
C ALA A 92 1.45 -7.56 4.06
N CYS A 93 0.95 -8.22 3.02
CA CYS A 93 0.78 -7.62 1.70
C CYS A 93 -0.59 -7.93 1.12
N THR A 94 -1.42 -6.90 0.99
CA THR A 94 -2.66 -6.91 0.23
C THR A 94 -2.46 -6.08 -1.03
N ASN A 95 -2.54 -6.69 -2.22
CA ASN A 95 -2.53 -5.95 -3.48
C ASN A 95 -3.90 -5.27 -3.70
N PRO A 96 -4.03 -3.94 -3.67
CA PRO A 96 -5.33 -3.30 -3.83
C PRO A 96 -5.98 -3.52 -5.20
N ALA A 97 -5.18 -3.74 -6.24
CA ALA A 97 -5.66 -4.02 -7.59
C ALA A 97 -6.09 -5.49 -7.77
N ALA A 98 -5.66 -6.38 -6.88
CA ALA A 98 -6.03 -7.81 -6.87
C ALA A 98 -6.07 -8.34 -5.42
N PRO A 99 -7.05 -7.94 -4.60
CA PRO A 99 -7.08 -8.27 -3.17
C PRO A 99 -7.14 -9.78 -2.90
N GLY A 100 -7.68 -10.58 -3.81
CA GLY A 100 -7.69 -12.05 -3.73
C GLY A 100 -6.37 -12.72 -4.11
N GLY A 101 -5.31 -11.92 -4.35
CA GLY A 101 -3.99 -12.38 -4.75
C GLY A 101 -3.72 -12.23 -6.26
N GLY A 102 -2.43 -12.30 -6.60
CA GLY A 102 -1.93 -12.17 -7.97
C GLY A 102 -1.41 -10.77 -8.31
N SER A 103 -1.13 -10.59 -9.60
CA SER A 103 -0.67 -9.31 -10.18
C SER A 103 -1.80 -8.64 -10.96
N ALA A 104 -1.90 -7.33 -10.87
CA ALA A 104 -2.82 -6.51 -11.65
C ALA A 104 -2.27 -5.10 -11.83
N ARG A 105 -2.65 -4.45 -12.93
CA ARG A 105 -2.41 -3.01 -13.11
C ARG A 105 -3.33 -2.21 -12.18
N ALA A 106 -2.75 -1.22 -11.51
CA ALA A 106 -3.50 -0.24 -10.75
C ALA A 106 -4.41 0.58 -11.67
N ARG A 107 -5.66 0.78 -11.27
CA ARG A 107 -6.63 1.59 -12.04
C ARG A 107 -6.23 3.06 -12.14
N GLY A 108 -5.43 3.54 -11.20
CA GLY A 108 -4.91 4.90 -11.23
C GLY A 108 -3.95 5.21 -10.10
N ALA A 109 -2.72 5.53 -10.48
CA ALA A 109 -1.74 6.13 -9.60
C ALA A 109 -1.89 7.66 -9.60
N PHE A 110 -1.95 8.27 -8.42
CA PHE A 110 -2.19 9.71 -8.26
C PHE A 110 -0.94 10.37 -7.68
N PHE A 111 -0.36 11.32 -8.39
CA PHE A 111 0.82 12.05 -7.92
C PHE A 111 0.53 13.55 -7.80
N PRO A 112 0.95 14.19 -6.70
CA PRO A 112 0.85 15.64 -6.59
C PRO A 112 1.84 16.31 -7.56
N ASN A 113 1.40 17.39 -8.20
CA ASN A 113 2.23 18.22 -9.07
C ASN A 113 2.91 19.38 -8.29
N PHE A 114 2.93 19.28 -6.96
CA PHE A 114 3.55 20.24 -6.07
C PHE A 114 4.06 19.54 -4.80
N THR A 115 4.98 20.21 -4.11
CA THR A 115 5.51 19.80 -2.80
C THR A 115 5.68 21.04 -1.94
N HIS A 116 5.39 20.95 -0.65
CA HIS A 116 5.68 22.01 0.32
C HIS A 116 7.02 21.80 1.04
N GLN A 117 7.74 20.73 0.69
CA GLN A 117 8.97 20.30 1.36
C GLN A 117 10.01 19.87 0.32
N GLU A 118 10.27 20.72 -0.68
CA GLU A 118 11.11 20.40 -1.84
C GLU A 118 12.53 19.93 -1.48
N ALA A 119 13.07 20.40 -0.35
CA ALA A 119 14.38 19.97 0.15
C ALA A 119 14.44 18.49 0.58
N VAL A 120 13.29 17.87 0.87
CA VAL A 120 13.17 16.48 1.34
C VAL A 120 12.46 15.62 0.30
N PHE A 121 11.39 16.16 -0.29
CA PHE A 121 10.57 15.52 -1.33
C PHE A 121 10.58 16.43 -2.56
N PRO A 122 11.55 16.22 -3.48
CA PRO A 122 11.61 16.98 -4.72
C PRO A 122 10.31 16.90 -5.50
N LYS A 123 9.98 17.96 -6.25
CA LYS A 123 8.84 17.93 -7.15
C LYS A 123 9.05 16.84 -8.21
N ILE A 124 8.01 16.05 -8.47
CA ILE A 124 8.01 15.06 -9.54
C ILE A 124 8.03 15.78 -10.90
N ASP A 125 8.97 15.41 -11.76
CA ASP A 125 9.03 15.89 -13.14
C ASP A 125 8.23 14.95 -14.05
N PHE A 126 7.13 15.47 -14.59
CA PHE A 126 6.26 14.73 -15.51
C PHE A 126 6.67 14.91 -16.98
N GLY A 127 7.77 15.61 -17.28
CA GLY A 127 8.24 15.88 -18.65
C GLY A 127 7.32 16.82 -19.44
N ALA A 128 6.36 17.46 -18.80
CA ALA A 128 5.39 18.36 -19.41
C ALA A 128 4.94 19.46 -18.43
N ALA A 129 4.46 20.59 -18.99
CA ALA A 129 3.80 21.60 -18.19
C ALA A 129 2.41 21.09 -17.77
N ILE A 130 2.21 20.95 -16.46
CA ILE A 130 0.95 20.50 -15.85
C ILE A 130 0.40 21.63 -14.97
N ASP A 131 -0.83 22.04 -15.23
CA ASP A 131 -1.52 23.09 -14.45
C ASP A 131 -2.46 22.52 -13.38
N THR A 132 -2.76 21.22 -13.43
CA THR A 132 -3.58 20.56 -12.41
C THR A 132 -2.76 20.27 -11.15
N PRO A 133 -3.40 20.24 -9.95
CA PRO A 133 -2.71 19.93 -8.71
C PRO A 133 -2.26 18.47 -8.61
N PHE A 134 -2.88 17.57 -9.39
CA PHE A 134 -2.55 16.16 -9.43
C PHE A 134 -2.43 15.67 -10.87
N VAL A 135 -1.57 14.67 -11.07
CA VAL A 135 -1.46 13.87 -12.29
C VAL A 135 -1.94 12.46 -11.97
N VAL A 136 -2.77 11.89 -12.85
CA VAL A 136 -3.26 10.52 -12.70
C VAL A 136 -2.70 9.65 -13.81
N MET A 137 -1.93 8.62 -13.44
CA MET A 137 -1.43 7.60 -14.33
C MET A 137 -2.33 6.37 -14.24
N ARG A 138 -3.36 6.33 -15.08
CA ARG A 138 -4.29 5.20 -15.19
C ARG A 138 -3.65 4.02 -15.89
N ASP A 139 -3.87 2.82 -15.38
CA ASP A 139 -3.47 1.55 -15.99
C ASP A 139 -1.99 1.51 -16.40
N PHE A 140 -1.13 2.19 -15.62
CA PHE A 140 0.28 2.37 -15.94
C PHE A 140 1.21 1.56 -15.05
N TYR A 141 0.89 1.36 -13.76
CA TYR A 141 1.72 0.59 -12.84
C TYR A 141 1.12 -0.78 -12.57
N GLY A 142 1.93 -1.82 -12.74
CA GLY A 142 1.66 -3.17 -12.25
C GLY A 142 1.94 -3.26 -10.75
N LEU A 143 1.06 -3.94 -10.03
CA LEU A 143 1.16 -4.21 -8.60
C LEU A 143 1.15 -5.72 -8.37
N SER A 144 2.09 -6.22 -7.56
CA SER A 144 2.13 -7.62 -7.16
C SER A 144 2.77 -7.78 -5.79
N CYS A 145 2.20 -8.63 -4.92
CA CYS A 145 2.87 -9.02 -3.70
C CYS A 145 4.01 -9.99 -4.04
N GLN A 146 5.24 -9.64 -3.68
CA GLN A 146 6.45 -10.43 -3.89
C GLN A 146 7.17 -10.61 -2.56
N THR A 147 8.12 -11.55 -2.49
CA THR A 147 8.93 -11.81 -1.30
C THR A 147 10.35 -11.27 -1.48
N ASP A 148 10.93 -10.71 -0.43
CA ASP A 148 12.33 -10.29 -0.40
C ASP A 148 13.30 -11.46 -0.12
N GLY A 149 14.57 -11.14 0.16
CA GLY A 149 15.61 -12.13 0.42
C GLY A 149 15.43 -12.92 1.72
N ASP A 150 14.67 -12.38 2.68
CA ASP A 150 14.34 -13.02 3.95
C ASP A 150 13.00 -13.78 3.88
N GLY A 151 12.30 -13.68 2.75
CA GLY A 151 11.02 -14.32 2.49
C GLY A 151 9.81 -13.48 2.91
N GLU A 152 10.03 -12.25 3.36
CA GLU A 152 8.98 -11.33 3.83
C GLU A 152 8.29 -10.66 2.63
N HIS A 153 6.97 -10.50 2.67
CA HIS A 153 6.25 -9.90 1.55
C HIS A 153 6.36 -8.38 1.51
N PHE A 154 6.28 -7.86 0.29
CA PHE A 154 6.15 -6.43 -0.01
C PHE A 154 5.32 -6.25 -1.28
N LEU A 155 4.77 -5.05 -1.48
CA LEU A 155 4.06 -4.71 -2.71
C LEU A 155 5.07 -4.18 -3.73
N ALA A 156 5.42 -5.02 -4.70
CA ALA A 156 6.25 -4.64 -5.82
C ALA A 156 5.45 -3.77 -6.80
N VAL A 157 6.06 -2.66 -7.21
CA VAL A 157 5.52 -1.70 -8.16
C VAL A 157 6.42 -1.62 -9.39
N ALA A 158 5.86 -1.76 -10.59
CA ALA A 158 6.59 -1.62 -11.84
C ALA A 158 5.79 -0.80 -12.86
N PRO A 159 6.41 0.04 -13.70
CA PRO A 159 5.73 0.56 -14.88
C PRO A 159 5.42 -0.59 -15.86
N GLU A 160 4.15 -0.76 -16.18
CA GLU A 160 3.61 -1.72 -17.14
C GLU A 160 2.64 -1.05 -18.12
N PRO A 161 3.07 0.00 -18.87
CA PRO A 161 2.23 0.63 -19.88
C PRO A 161 1.84 -0.33 -21.00
N ASP A 162 0.70 -0.05 -21.65
CA ASP A 162 0.36 -0.68 -22.92
C ASP A 162 1.37 -0.29 -24.02
N ALA A 163 1.49 -1.12 -25.06
CA ALA A 163 2.53 -0.96 -26.08
C ALA A 163 2.46 0.36 -26.88
N ASP A 164 1.27 0.97 -26.95
CA ASP A 164 1.01 2.25 -27.63
C ASP A 164 0.94 3.44 -26.65
N ASP A 165 1.15 3.21 -25.36
CA ASP A 165 1.21 4.27 -24.37
C ASP A 165 2.50 5.09 -24.52
N VAL A 166 2.32 6.39 -24.66
CA VAL A 166 3.41 7.36 -24.86
C VAL A 166 3.88 8.00 -23.55
N ARG A 167 3.24 7.70 -22.43
CA ARG A 167 3.63 8.20 -21.11
C ARG A 167 4.95 7.60 -20.68
N THR A 168 5.80 8.41 -20.07
CA THR A 168 7.02 7.96 -19.39
C THR A 168 6.76 7.85 -17.89
N ASP A 169 7.44 6.92 -17.22
CA ASP A 169 7.42 6.83 -15.76
C ASP A 169 8.08 8.08 -15.16
N PRO A 170 7.36 8.91 -14.39
CA PRO A 170 7.92 10.10 -13.77
C PRO A 170 8.67 9.81 -12.46
N ILE A 171 8.67 8.55 -11.98
CA ILE A 171 9.31 8.16 -10.73
C ILE A 171 10.71 7.61 -11.01
N ASP A 172 11.72 8.41 -10.69
CA ASP A 172 13.11 7.95 -10.69
C ASP A 172 13.38 7.07 -9.46
N VAL A 173 13.13 5.76 -9.58
CA VAL A 173 13.34 4.77 -8.51
C VAL A 173 14.79 4.66 -8.04
N MET A 174 15.75 5.25 -8.77
CA MET A 174 17.16 5.29 -8.38
C MET A 174 17.51 6.53 -7.55
N ALA A 175 16.58 7.46 -7.37
CA ALA A 175 16.78 8.61 -6.50
C ALA A 175 17.09 8.15 -5.06
N PRO A 176 18.02 8.82 -4.34
CA PRO A 176 18.42 8.39 -2.99
C PRO A 176 17.27 8.24 -2.00
N LEU A 177 16.19 9.01 -2.18
CA LEU A 177 14.97 8.93 -1.39
C LEU A 177 14.31 7.54 -1.45
N PHE A 178 14.43 6.84 -2.58
CA PHE A 178 13.77 5.56 -2.82
C PHE A 178 14.68 4.35 -2.62
N ASN A 179 15.82 4.54 -1.95
CA ASN A 179 16.77 3.46 -1.68
C ASN A 179 16.07 2.27 -0.97
N PRO A 180 16.19 1.04 -1.49
CA PRO A 180 15.50 -0.13 -0.94
C PRO A 180 16.00 -0.56 0.44
N GLY A 181 17.20 -0.17 0.86
CA GLY A 181 17.72 -0.35 2.21
C GLY A 181 17.25 0.71 3.21
N PHE A 182 16.43 1.67 2.77
CA PHE A 182 15.91 2.74 3.62
C PHE A 182 14.40 2.88 3.55
N LEU A 183 13.86 3.55 2.53
CA LEU A 183 12.43 3.83 2.40
C LEU A 183 11.74 3.03 1.29
N GLY A 184 12.49 2.49 0.31
CA GLY A 184 11.85 1.99 -0.92
C GLY A 184 10.91 3.05 -1.49
N LEU A 185 9.68 2.67 -1.84
CA LEU A 185 8.68 3.59 -2.37
C LEU A 185 7.73 4.16 -1.30
N HIS A 186 8.06 4.02 0.00
CA HIS A 186 7.21 4.35 1.16
C HIS A 186 6.48 5.71 1.10
N VAL A 187 7.11 6.75 0.58
CA VAL A 187 6.49 8.10 0.49
C VAL A 187 5.38 8.16 -0.58
N LEU A 188 5.19 7.09 -1.35
CA LEU A 188 4.23 6.93 -2.42
C LEU A 188 3.28 5.72 -2.22
N ASP A 189 3.24 5.10 -1.03
CA ASP A 189 2.43 3.88 -0.80
C ASP A 189 0.95 4.06 -1.17
N TYR A 190 0.37 5.21 -0.82
CA TYR A 190 -1.01 5.53 -1.22
C TYR A 190 -1.10 5.86 -2.71
N ASN A 191 -0.09 6.51 -3.26
CA ASN A 191 -0.13 7.10 -4.59
C ASN A 191 -0.32 6.05 -5.68
N PHE A 192 0.42 4.94 -5.63
CA PHE A 192 0.41 3.94 -6.71
C PHE A 192 -0.93 3.23 -6.89
N ALA A 193 -1.70 3.06 -5.82
CA ALA A 193 -2.97 2.32 -5.83
C ALA A 193 -4.17 3.20 -5.43
N LEU A 194 -4.06 4.53 -5.49
CA LEU A 194 -5.05 5.41 -4.87
C LEU A 194 -6.46 5.21 -5.44
N GLN A 195 -6.60 5.01 -6.76
CA GLN A 195 -7.91 4.70 -7.36
C GLN A 195 -8.48 3.39 -6.80
N ASP A 196 -7.67 2.35 -6.69
CA ASP A 196 -8.08 1.04 -6.21
C ASP A 196 -8.53 1.08 -4.75
N LEU A 197 -7.84 1.85 -3.91
CA LEU A 197 -8.21 2.08 -2.52
C LEU A 197 -9.54 2.86 -2.39
N LEU A 198 -9.75 3.88 -3.24
CA LEU A 198 -11.00 4.64 -3.28
C LEU A 198 -12.18 3.74 -3.70
N ASP A 199 -11.96 2.92 -4.73
CA ASP A 199 -12.97 2.01 -5.24
C ASP A 199 -13.28 0.90 -4.23
N ALA A 200 -12.27 0.39 -3.52
CA ALA A 200 -12.46 -0.53 -2.41
C ALA A 200 -13.28 0.12 -1.27
N ALA A 201 -12.97 1.37 -0.90
CA ALA A 201 -13.77 2.08 0.11
C ALA A 201 -15.24 2.25 -0.32
N ALA A 202 -15.49 2.58 -1.59
CA ALA A 202 -16.84 2.69 -2.14
C ALA A 202 -17.58 1.35 -2.18
N ALA A 203 -16.88 0.27 -2.56
CA ALA A 203 -17.43 -1.09 -2.57
C ALA A 203 -17.82 -1.55 -1.16
N LYS A 204 -16.96 -1.30 -0.15
CA LYS A 204 -17.25 -1.63 1.26
C LYS A 204 -18.39 -0.79 1.83
N ALA A 205 -18.47 0.50 1.48
CA ALA A 205 -19.62 1.34 1.87
C ALA A 205 -20.94 0.78 1.30
N THR A 206 -20.95 0.41 0.02
CA THR A 206 -22.11 -0.22 -0.64
C THR A 206 -22.48 -1.53 0.03
N ALA A 207 -21.50 -2.40 0.32
CA ALA A 207 -21.71 -3.69 0.98
C ALA A 207 -22.27 -3.53 2.41
N ALA A 208 -21.95 -2.42 3.08
CA ALA A 208 -22.50 -2.05 4.38
C ALA A 208 -23.85 -1.31 4.32
N GLY A 209 -24.37 -1.03 3.11
CA GLY A 209 -25.63 -0.31 2.92
C GLY A 209 -25.56 1.20 3.22
N LEU A 210 -24.38 1.82 3.02
CA LEU A 210 -24.14 3.25 3.19
C LEU A 210 -24.19 4.02 1.87
#